data_AF-A0A2G6H7R2-F1
#
_entry.id   AF-A0A2G6H7R2-F1
#
_cell.length_a   1.000
_cell.length_b   1.000
_cell.length_c   1.000
_cell.angle_alpha   90.00
_cell.angle_beta   90.00
_cell.angle_gamma   90.00
#
_symmetry.space_group_name_H-M   'P 1'
#
loop_
_entity.id
_entity.type
_entity.pdbx_description
1 polymer ?
#
loop_
_entity_poly.entity_id
_entity_poly.type
_entity_poly.pdbx_seq_one_letter_code
_entity_poly.pdbx_strand_id
1 'polypeptide(L)'
;MIQLIFVLEIIFGEVVSLIIILIGCINSCIMKKIILLSFFMFVSFVIVKGQEVENKLKRNDSVQELYFLSDCFYDTVNLFGYDEKDSMFYLHRKKVAIQRNVYHSKKLSQLKEPVINVEYPTDVFRFTWIQSFEKKHNPMTLRVERIHDSTMVVVKYIQYDKKVIELISDSVFISNNHWDLFCATVDSLCFFDMQPIEKSDILVMDGSIWILEGKINDTYHMVHRVEGKHKDIGLICLQLVGYFNIGNIEFKL
;
A
#
# COMPACT_ATOMS: atom_id res chain seq x y z
N MET A 1 12.21 -13.62 -4.64
CA MET A 1 12.13 -14.78 -5.53
C MET A 1 13.54 -15.28 -5.86
N ILE A 2 14.41 -14.43 -6.40
CA ILE A 2 15.81 -14.79 -6.75
C ILE A 2 16.61 -15.37 -5.57
N GLN A 3 16.56 -14.74 -4.38
CA GLN A 3 17.26 -15.29 -3.19
C GLN A 3 16.69 -16.64 -2.70
N LEU A 4 15.40 -16.90 -2.86
CA LEU A 4 14.80 -18.18 -2.45
C LEU A 4 15.18 -19.27 -3.45
N ILE A 5 15.22 -18.94 -4.74
CA ILE A 5 15.67 -19.84 -5.81
C ILE A 5 17.14 -20.21 -5.61
N PHE A 6 18.00 -19.23 -5.31
CA PHE A 6 19.43 -19.48 -5.11
C PHE A 6 19.71 -20.34 -3.86
N VAL A 7 18.99 -20.09 -2.76
CA VAL A 7 19.09 -20.91 -1.54
C VAL A 7 18.56 -22.33 -1.79
N LEU A 8 17.48 -22.47 -2.58
CA LEU A 8 16.96 -23.78 -2.97
C LEU A 8 17.94 -24.52 -3.88
N GLU A 9 18.60 -23.86 -4.84
CA GLU A 9 19.60 -24.50 -5.71
C GLU A 9 20.81 -25.04 -4.94
N ILE A 10 21.34 -24.26 -3.97
CA ILE A 10 22.46 -24.70 -3.12
C ILE A 10 22.06 -25.90 -2.26
N ILE A 11 20.92 -25.79 -1.56
CA ILE A 11 20.43 -26.88 -0.69
C ILE A 11 20.12 -28.13 -1.52
N PHE A 12 19.54 -27.97 -2.72
CA PHE A 12 19.21 -29.09 -3.58
C PHE A 12 20.47 -29.77 -4.12
N GLY A 13 21.51 -29.01 -4.47
CA GLY A 13 22.80 -29.55 -4.90
C GLY A 13 23.47 -30.41 -3.83
N GLU A 14 23.55 -29.93 -2.60
CA GLU A 14 24.17 -30.66 -1.48
C GLU A 14 23.38 -31.92 -1.11
N VAL A 15 22.05 -31.82 -1.04
CA VAL A 15 21.17 -32.96 -0.72
C VAL A 15 21.22 -34.04 -1.81
N VAL A 16 21.24 -33.65 -3.09
CA VAL A 16 21.36 -34.60 -4.21
C VAL A 16 22.69 -35.32 -4.15
N SER A 17 23.79 -34.60 -3.89
CA SER A 17 25.13 -35.20 -3.76
C SER A 17 25.17 -36.22 -2.61
N LEU A 18 24.60 -35.89 -1.45
CA LEU A 18 24.56 -36.79 -0.29
C LEU A 18 23.77 -38.07 -0.58
N ILE A 19 22.66 -37.96 -1.31
CA ILE A 19 21.80 -39.09 -1.67
C ILE A 19 22.48 -40.01 -2.68
N ILE A 20 23.19 -39.46 -3.66
CA ILE A 20 23.99 -40.24 -4.62
C ILE A 20 25.05 -41.07 -3.89
N ILE A 21 25.75 -40.47 -2.92
CA ILE A 21 26.75 -41.17 -2.09
C ILE A 21 26.09 -42.29 -1.29
N LEU A 22 24.96 -42.03 -0.63
CA LEU A 22 24.21 -43.01 0.15
C LEU A 22 23.74 -44.20 -0.70
N ILE A 23 23.27 -43.96 -1.93
CA ILE A 23 22.84 -45.01 -2.87
C ILE A 23 24.04 -45.84 -3.34
N GLY A 24 25.23 -45.22 -3.49
CA GLY A 24 26.48 -45.90 -3.83
C GLY A 24 26.93 -46.90 -2.76
N CYS A 25 26.80 -46.54 -1.48
CA CYS A 25 27.27 -47.34 -0.34
C CYS A 25 26.39 -48.55 0.03
N ILE A 26 25.16 -48.64 -0.48
CA ILE A 26 24.22 -49.70 -0.10
C ILE A 26 24.30 -50.87 -1.07
N ASN A 27 24.61 -52.08 -0.60
CA ASN A 27 24.71 -53.26 -1.48
C ASN A 27 23.33 -53.90 -1.80
N SER A 28 22.29 -53.58 -1.04
CA SER A 28 20.94 -54.15 -1.23
C SER A 28 20.16 -53.41 -2.32
N CYS A 29 19.78 -54.15 -3.37
CA CYS A 29 18.97 -53.63 -4.47
C CYS A 29 17.58 -53.13 -4.01
N ILE A 30 16.98 -53.79 -3.01
CA ILE A 30 15.67 -53.40 -2.45
C ILE A 30 15.77 -52.06 -1.72
N MET A 31 16.81 -51.87 -0.91
CA MET A 31 17.01 -50.61 -0.17
C MET A 31 17.29 -49.43 -1.09
N LYS A 32 18.01 -49.61 -2.20
CA LYS A 32 18.21 -48.55 -3.21
C LYS A 32 16.88 -48.09 -3.80
N LYS A 33 15.97 -49.01 -4.13
CA LYS A 33 14.64 -48.68 -4.66
C LYS A 33 13.80 -47.88 -3.66
N ILE A 34 13.85 -48.25 -2.38
CA ILE A 34 13.12 -47.54 -1.31
C ILE A 34 13.65 -46.10 -1.15
N ILE A 35 14.98 -45.92 -1.11
CA ILE A 35 15.58 -44.58 -0.97
C ILE A 35 15.25 -43.70 -2.17
N LEU A 36 15.33 -44.25 -3.38
CA LEU A 36 15.00 -43.52 -4.61
C LEU A 36 13.53 -43.08 -4.62
N LEU A 37 12.61 -43.95 -4.20
CA LEU A 37 11.19 -43.64 -4.11
C LEU A 37 10.92 -42.53 -3.09
N SER A 38 11.53 -42.62 -1.90
CA SER A 38 11.40 -41.60 -0.85
C SER A 38 11.94 -40.23 -1.31
N PHE A 39 13.06 -40.21 -2.03
CA PHE A 39 13.60 -38.98 -2.60
C PHE A 39 12.66 -38.37 -3.64
N PHE A 40 12.12 -39.20 -4.55
CA PHE A 40 11.16 -38.73 -5.55
C PHE A 40 9.90 -38.13 -4.92
N MET A 41 9.40 -38.74 -3.85
CA MET A 41 8.26 -38.22 -3.07
C MET A 41 8.60 -36.88 -2.41
N PHE A 42 9.81 -36.73 -1.85
CA PHE A 42 10.27 -35.48 -1.25
C PHE A 42 10.40 -34.36 -2.27
N VAL A 43 11.04 -34.62 -3.42
CA VAL A 43 11.17 -33.64 -4.51
C VAL A 43 9.80 -33.22 -5.02
N SER A 44 8.89 -34.17 -5.22
CA SER A 44 7.51 -33.88 -5.63
C SER A 44 6.78 -33.00 -4.61
N PHE A 45 6.95 -33.27 -3.31
CA PHE A 45 6.36 -32.45 -2.26
C PHE A 45 6.91 -31.01 -2.27
N VAL A 46 8.22 -30.84 -2.44
CA VAL A 46 8.86 -29.51 -2.53
C VAL A 46 8.34 -28.74 -3.76
N ILE A 47 8.23 -29.41 -4.92
CA ILE A 47 7.70 -28.80 -6.15
C ILE A 47 6.25 -28.35 -5.94
N VAL A 48 5.39 -29.22 -5.38
CA VAL A 48 3.98 -28.88 -5.11
C VAL A 48 3.87 -27.71 -4.13
N LYS A 49 4.70 -27.66 -3.08
CA LYS A 49 4.72 -26.53 -2.15
C LYS A 49 5.22 -25.24 -2.79
N GLY A 50 6.22 -25.31 -3.66
CA GLY A 50 6.70 -24.19 -4.46
C GLY A 50 5.60 -23.63 -5.35
N GLN A 51 4.89 -24.50 -6.07
CA GLN A 51 3.74 -24.14 -6.90
C GLN A 51 2.59 -23.56 -6.07
N GLU A 52 2.32 -24.06 -4.86
CA GLU A 52 1.29 -23.50 -3.97
C GLU A 52 1.63 -22.07 -3.54
N VAL A 53 2.90 -21.79 -3.22
CA VAL A 53 3.38 -20.45 -2.85
C VAL A 53 3.35 -19.50 -4.06
N GLU A 54 3.83 -19.94 -5.22
CA GLU A 54 3.77 -19.17 -6.46
C GLU A 54 2.32 -18.91 -6.90
N ASN A 55 1.44 -19.89 -6.77
CA ASN A 55 0.02 -19.71 -7.04
C ASN A 55 -0.64 -18.78 -6.04
N LYS A 56 -0.26 -18.78 -4.76
CA LYS A 56 -0.74 -17.78 -3.77
C LYS A 56 -0.24 -16.37 -4.11
N LEU A 57 0.99 -16.24 -4.60
CA LEU A 57 1.54 -14.98 -5.12
C LEU A 57 0.77 -14.52 -6.36
N LYS A 58 0.59 -15.40 -7.36
CA LYS A 58 -0.16 -15.12 -8.59
C LYS A 58 -1.66 -14.87 -8.36
N ARG A 59 -2.27 -15.52 -7.35
CA ARG A 59 -3.67 -15.24 -6.95
C ARG A 59 -3.80 -13.87 -6.27
N ASN A 60 -2.78 -13.44 -5.53
CA ASN A 60 -2.66 -12.06 -5.06
C ASN A 60 -2.34 -11.07 -6.20
N ASP A 61 -1.76 -11.55 -7.31
CA ASP A 61 -1.60 -10.79 -8.57
C ASP A 61 -2.86 -10.83 -9.47
N SER A 62 -4.02 -11.31 -8.98
CA SER A 62 -5.30 -10.90 -9.58
C SER A 62 -5.38 -9.40 -9.38
N VAL A 63 -4.93 -8.66 -10.40
CA VAL A 63 -4.53 -7.24 -10.38
C VAL A 63 -5.34 -6.49 -9.34
N GLN A 64 -4.81 -6.42 -8.11
CA GLN A 64 -5.47 -5.68 -7.08
C GLN A 64 -5.39 -4.24 -7.58
N GLU A 65 -6.55 -3.66 -7.89
CA GLU A 65 -6.61 -2.34 -8.49
C GLU A 65 -5.90 -1.38 -7.54
N LEU A 66 -4.74 -0.89 -7.98
CA LEU A 66 -3.92 0.01 -7.19
C LEU A 66 -4.58 1.38 -7.27
N TYR A 67 -4.89 1.93 -6.11
CA TYR A 67 -5.56 3.23 -6.00
C TYR A 67 -4.64 4.39 -6.33
N PHE A 68 -3.33 4.16 -6.24
CA PHE A 68 -2.29 5.16 -6.46
C PHE A 68 -1.37 4.74 -7.59
N LEU A 69 -0.82 5.73 -8.31
CA LEU A 69 0.25 5.48 -9.27
C LEU A 69 1.49 4.91 -8.54
N SER A 70 2.12 3.91 -9.16
CA SER A 70 3.19 3.14 -8.49
C SER A 70 4.45 3.96 -8.22
N ASP A 71 4.68 5.01 -9.01
CA ASP A 71 5.80 5.95 -8.90
C ASP A 71 5.65 6.91 -7.71
N CYS A 72 4.43 7.22 -7.26
CA CYS A 72 4.21 8.10 -6.12
C CYS A 72 4.81 7.59 -4.80
N PHE A 73 5.08 6.29 -4.66
CA PHE A 73 5.68 5.72 -3.44
C PHE A 73 7.19 5.45 -3.56
N TYR A 74 7.82 5.79 -4.68
CA TYR A 74 9.25 5.56 -4.85
C TYR A 74 10.08 6.61 -4.14
N ASP A 75 10.83 6.16 -3.14
CA ASP A 75 11.87 7.00 -2.53
C ASP A 75 13.10 7.00 -3.42
N THR A 76 13.27 8.08 -4.16
CA THR A 76 14.42 8.31 -5.04
C THR A 76 15.64 8.84 -4.29
N VAL A 77 15.53 9.19 -3.00
CA VAL A 77 16.65 9.73 -2.23
C VAL A 77 17.56 8.61 -1.78
N ASN A 78 18.60 8.36 -2.56
CA ASN A 78 19.69 7.51 -2.12
C ASN A 78 20.64 8.28 -1.19
N LEU A 79 20.46 8.12 0.12
CA LEU A 79 21.38 8.68 1.13
C LEU A 79 22.83 8.20 0.95
N PHE A 80 23.05 7.10 0.23
CA PHE A 80 24.35 6.47 0.03
C PHE A 80 24.96 6.70 -1.36
N GLY A 81 24.31 7.47 -2.24
CA GLY A 81 24.91 7.91 -3.51
C GLY A 81 25.15 6.83 -4.58
N TYR A 82 24.54 5.64 -4.47
CA TYR A 82 24.60 4.61 -5.51
C TYR A 82 23.52 4.86 -6.57
N ASP A 83 23.87 5.49 -7.69
CA ASP A 83 22.93 5.84 -8.78
C ASP A 83 22.52 4.65 -9.67
N GLU A 84 22.99 3.43 -9.38
CA GLU A 84 22.63 2.27 -10.17
C GLU A 84 21.21 1.79 -9.84
N LYS A 85 20.29 1.96 -10.80
CA LYS A 85 18.91 1.46 -10.77
C LYS A 85 18.81 -0.07 -10.57
N ASP A 86 19.89 -0.80 -10.82
CA ASP A 86 19.96 -2.25 -10.60
C ASP A 86 20.58 -2.64 -9.26
N SER A 87 20.92 -1.66 -8.42
CA SER A 87 21.38 -1.94 -7.06
C SER A 87 20.30 -2.65 -6.25
N MET A 88 20.73 -3.59 -5.41
CA MET A 88 19.85 -4.28 -4.45
C MET A 88 19.04 -3.32 -3.58
N PHE A 89 19.58 -2.13 -3.32
CA PHE A 89 18.92 -1.03 -2.61
C PHE A 89 17.69 -0.52 -3.37
N TYR A 90 17.84 -0.20 -4.66
CA TYR A 90 16.73 0.27 -5.48
C TYR A 90 15.63 -0.78 -5.61
N LEU A 91 16.00 -2.04 -5.87
CA LEU A 91 15.05 -3.15 -5.95
C LEU A 91 14.30 -3.36 -4.63
N HIS A 92 14.98 -3.22 -3.49
CA HIS A 92 14.36 -3.29 -2.18
C HIS A 92 13.35 -2.15 -1.97
N ARG A 93 13.71 -0.91 -2.29
CA ARG A 93 12.81 0.25 -2.17
C ARG A 93 11.59 0.15 -3.08
N LYS A 94 11.78 -0.25 -4.33
CA LYS A 94 10.71 -0.59 -5.27
C LYS A 94 9.71 -1.57 -4.65
N LYS A 95 10.23 -2.65 -4.04
CA LYS A 95 9.40 -3.66 -3.39
C LYS A 95 8.63 -3.07 -2.21
N VAL A 96 9.26 -2.25 -1.37
CA VAL A 96 8.60 -1.58 -0.23
C VAL A 96 7.50 -0.63 -0.73
N ALA A 97 7.77 0.16 -1.77
CA ALA A 97 6.81 1.05 -2.40
C ALA A 97 5.56 0.31 -2.90
N ILE A 98 5.76 -0.82 -3.60
CA ILE A 98 4.66 -1.69 -4.05
C ILE A 98 3.86 -2.24 -2.87
N GLN A 99 4.53 -2.74 -1.84
CA GLN A 99 3.86 -3.29 -0.65
C GLN A 99 3.04 -2.22 0.09
N ARG A 100 3.55 -0.99 0.18
CA ARG A 100 2.86 0.16 0.75
C ARG A 100 1.61 0.51 -0.07
N ASN A 101 1.75 0.61 -1.40
CA ASN A 101 0.62 0.87 -2.29
C ASN A 101 -0.47 -0.20 -2.16
N VAL A 102 -0.11 -1.48 -2.17
CA VAL A 102 -1.03 -2.61 -1.97
C VAL A 102 -1.75 -2.50 -0.62
N TYR A 103 -1.02 -2.16 0.45
CA TYR A 103 -1.62 -1.99 1.78
C TYR A 103 -2.65 -0.86 1.81
N HIS A 104 -2.33 0.32 1.29
CA HIS A 104 -3.25 1.46 1.27
C HIS A 104 -4.44 1.23 0.33
N SER A 105 -4.19 0.68 -0.85
CA SER A 105 -5.24 0.30 -1.81
C SER A 105 -6.23 -0.68 -1.19
N LYS A 106 -5.75 -1.65 -0.39
CA LYS A 106 -6.63 -2.54 0.37
C LYS A 106 -7.52 -1.78 1.36
N LYS A 107 -7.00 -0.76 2.03
CA LYS A 107 -7.80 0.06 2.98
C LYS A 107 -8.87 0.89 2.27
N LEU A 108 -8.51 1.52 1.15
CA LEU A 108 -9.45 2.27 0.33
C LEU A 108 -10.54 1.38 -0.28
N SER A 109 -10.17 0.17 -0.74
CA SER A 109 -11.12 -0.84 -1.20
C SER A 109 -12.10 -1.27 -0.09
N GLN A 110 -11.62 -1.44 1.15
CA GLN A 110 -12.49 -1.73 2.30
C GLN A 110 -13.47 -0.58 2.61
N LEU A 111 -13.05 0.66 2.37
CA LEU A 111 -13.89 1.86 2.47
C LEU A 111 -14.82 2.03 1.25
N LYS A 112 -14.78 1.13 0.26
CA LYS A 112 -15.50 1.24 -1.02
C LYS A 112 -15.25 2.60 -1.67
N GLU A 113 -14.01 3.06 -1.61
CA GLU A 113 -13.60 4.28 -2.28
C GLU A 113 -13.34 4.00 -3.77
N PRO A 114 -13.49 5.00 -4.65
CA PRO A 114 -13.13 4.90 -6.06
C PRO A 114 -11.64 5.18 -6.29
N VAL A 115 -11.11 4.73 -7.41
CA VAL A 115 -9.74 4.94 -7.88
C VAL A 115 -9.68 6.29 -8.62
N ILE A 116 -9.25 7.35 -7.93
CA ILE A 116 -9.39 8.75 -8.38
C ILE A 116 -8.71 9.03 -9.73
N ASN A 117 -7.51 8.49 -9.95
CA ASN A 117 -6.78 8.73 -11.20
C ASN A 117 -7.50 8.16 -12.44
N VAL A 118 -8.31 7.10 -12.28
CA VAL A 118 -9.04 6.41 -13.37
C VAL A 118 -10.50 6.82 -13.44
N GLU A 119 -11.21 6.79 -12.32
CA GLU A 119 -12.68 6.84 -12.29
C GLU A 119 -13.26 8.26 -12.24
N TYR A 120 -12.47 9.27 -11.90
CA TYR A 120 -12.98 10.64 -11.72
C TYR A 120 -12.74 11.52 -12.94
N PRO A 121 -13.80 12.07 -13.55
CA PRO A 121 -13.69 13.01 -14.67
C PRO A 121 -13.58 14.48 -14.23
N THR A 122 -13.76 14.77 -12.94
CA THR A 122 -13.81 16.13 -12.39
C THR A 122 -12.79 16.33 -11.28
N ASP A 123 -12.67 17.59 -10.86
CA ASP A 123 -11.81 17.99 -9.75
C ASP A 123 -12.24 17.32 -8.45
N VAL A 124 -11.29 16.62 -7.84
CA VAL A 124 -11.51 15.83 -6.62
C VAL A 124 -10.25 15.82 -5.77
N PHE A 125 -10.44 15.91 -4.46
CA PHE A 125 -9.38 15.69 -3.49
C PHE A 125 -9.85 14.69 -2.46
N ARG A 126 -8.96 13.78 -2.05
CA ARG A 126 -9.21 12.82 -0.98
C ARG A 126 -8.09 12.87 0.05
N PHE A 127 -8.48 13.13 1.28
CA PHE A 127 -7.68 12.87 2.44
C PHE A 127 -7.99 11.47 2.97
N THR A 128 -6.96 10.66 3.15
CA THR A 128 -7.00 9.33 3.74
C THR A 128 -6.18 9.32 5.02
N TRP A 129 -6.78 8.88 6.13
CA TRP A 129 -6.13 8.74 7.42
C TRP A 129 -6.15 7.28 7.86
N ILE A 130 -4.96 6.70 8.03
CA ILE A 130 -4.78 5.28 8.40
C ILE A 130 -3.73 5.21 9.51
N GLN A 131 -3.90 4.35 10.51
CA GLN A 131 -2.85 4.08 11.50
C GLN A 131 -2.14 2.75 11.19
N SER A 132 -0.81 2.73 11.29
CA SER A 132 0.00 1.57 10.88
C SER A 132 0.09 0.45 11.92
N PHE A 133 -0.10 0.74 13.22
CA PHE A 133 0.30 -0.21 14.29
C PHE A 133 -0.75 -0.52 15.37
N GLU A 134 -1.83 0.25 15.51
CA GLU A 134 -2.83 -0.01 16.56
C GLU A 134 -4.24 -0.14 16.00
N LYS A 135 -5.03 -1.10 16.53
CA LYS A 135 -6.47 -1.25 16.27
C LYS A 135 -7.32 -0.10 16.86
N LYS A 136 -6.69 0.96 17.38
CA LYS A 136 -7.39 2.02 18.11
C LYS A 136 -8.05 3.02 17.16
N HIS A 137 -7.44 3.29 16.01
CA HIS A 137 -8.00 4.22 15.03
C HIS A 137 -8.50 3.50 13.79
N ASN A 138 -9.74 3.85 13.45
CA ASN A 138 -10.47 3.35 12.30
C ASN A 138 -9.97 4.06 11.03
N PRO A 139 -9.67 3.33 9.93
CA PRO A 139 -9.31 3.98 8.69
C PRO A 139 -10.48 4.88 8.23
N MET A 140 -10.14 6.08 7.78
CA MET A 140 -11.09 7.10 7.37
C MET A 140 -10.64 7.76 6.08
N THR A 141 -11.61 8.16 5.26
CA THR A 141 -11.42 9.03 4.10
C THR A 141 -12.39 10.20 4.13
N LEU A 142 -11.91 11.37 3.75
CA LEU A 142 -12.68 12.57 3.45
C LEU A 142 -12.40 12.95 2.01
N ARG A 143 -13.41 12.89 1.14
CA ARG A 143 -13.32 13.25 -0.27
C ARG A 143 -14.15 14.48 -0.52
N VAL A 144 -13.53 15.53 -1.07
CA VAL A 144 -14.24 16.69 -1.59
C VAL A 144 -14.24 16.58 -3.11
N GLU A 145 -15.43 16.64 -3.72
CA GLU A 145 -15.61 16.47 -5.15
C GLU A 145 -16.54 17.55 -5.70
N ARG A 146 -16.20 18.06 -6.88
CA ARG A 146 -17.03 19.00 -7.62
C ARG A 146 -17.90 18.25 -8.62
N ILE A 147 -19.21 18.43 -8.51
CA ILE A 147 -20.23 17.83 -9.37
C ILE A 147 -21.03 18.98 -9.96
N HIS A 148 -20.74 19.32 -11.22
CA HIS A 148 -21.31 20.51 -11.89
C HIS A 148 -21.02 21.80 -11.08
N ASP A 149 -22.07 22.51 -10.65
CA ASP A 149 -22.00 23.76 -9.88
C ASP A 149 -22.09 23.54 -8.37
N SER A 150 -22.00 22.29 -7.91
CA SER A 150 -22.09 21.93 -6.49
C SER A 150 -20.84 21.20 -6.03
N THR A 151 -20.46 21.46 -4.78
CA THR A 151 -19.34 20.78 -4.13
C THR A 151 -19.85 19.95 -2.95
N MET A 152 -19.44 18.69 -2.91
CA MET A 152 -19.83 17.74 -1.87
C MET A 152 -18.59 17.22 -1.15
N VAL A 153 -18.68 17.11 0.18
CA VAL A 153 -17.71 16.41 1.01
C VAL A 153 -18.33 15.09 1.44
N VAL A 154 -17.68 13.98 1.11
CA VAL A 154 -18.07 12.62 1.50
C VAL A 154 -17.08 12.10 2.51
N VAL A 155 -17.55 11.66 3.68
CA VAL A 155 -16.76 10.92 4.65
C VAL A 155 -17.09 9.45 4.58
N LYS A 156 -16.06 8.60 4.72
CA LYS A 156 -16.24 7.18 5.01
C LYS A 156 -15.25 6.74 6.07
N TYR A 157 -15.69 5.89 6.99
CA TYR A 157 -14.79 5.26 7.96
C TYR A 157 -15.29 3.88 8.36
N ILE A 158 -14.37 3.02 8.81
CA ILE A 158 -14.70 1.67 9.26
C ILE A 158 -14.77 1.65 10.78
N GLN A 159 -15.93 1.47 11.39
CA GLN A 159 -16.03 1.29 12.82
C GLN A 159 -15.71 -0.16 13.23
N TYR A 160 -14.61 -0.35 13.97
CA TYR A 160 -14.31 -1.62 14.63
C TYR A 160 -14.95 -1.66 16.03
N ASP A 161 -16.17 -2.18 16.15
CA ASP A 161 -16.69 -2.62 17.45
C ASP A 161 -16.38 -4.12 17.63
N LYS A 162 -16.20 -4.57 18.87
CA LYS A 162 -15.62 -5.86 19.35
C LYS A 162 -16.07 -7.14 18.62
N LYS A 163 -17.09 -7.08 17.76
CA LYS A 163 -17.58 -8.19 16.91
C LYS A 163 -18.06 -7.78 15.50
N VAL A 164 -18.19 -6.49 15.19
CA VAL A 164 -18.79 -6.00 13.94
C VAL A 164 -17.86 -4.98 13.29
N ILE A 165 -17.63 -5.18 11.99
CA ILE A 165 -16.94 -4.23 11.13
C ILE A 165 -18.03 -3.52 10.33
N GLU A 166 -18.27 -2.25 10.64
CA GLU A 166 -19.29 -1.45 9.96
C GLU A 166 -18.64 -0.36 9.11
N LEU A 167 -19.09 -0.21 7.86
CA LEU A 167 -18.72 0.92 7.01
C LEU A 167 -19.75 2.02 7.20
N ILE A 168 -19.32 3.15 7.75
CA ILE A 168 -20.14 4.34 7.88
C ILE A 168 -19.77 5.29 6.76
N SER A 169 -20.79 5.88 6.13
CA SER A 169 -20.66 6.84 5.03
C SER A 169 -21.64 7.98 5.26
N ASP A 170 -21.17 9.20 5.10
CA ASP A 170 -22.01 10.40 5.22
C ASP A 170 -21.49 11.47 4.24
N SER A 171 -22.32 12.47 3.93
CA SER A 171 -21.99 13.50 2.96
C SER A 171 -22.67 14.83 3.27
N VAL A 172 -21.96 15.92 3.00
CA VAL A 172 -22.48 17.28 3.17
C VAL A 172 -22.13 18.15 1.96
N PHE A 173 -23.08 18.97 1.52
CA PHE A 173 -22.82 19.99 0.50
C PHE A 173 -22.17 21.21 1.14
N ILE A 174 -21.15 21.76 0.47
CA ILE A 174 -20.48 22.99 0.89
C ILE A 174 -20.68 24.10 -0.15
N SER A 175 -20.64 25.35 0.30
CA SER A 175 -20.76 26.51 -0.59
C SER A 175 -19.56 26.62 -1.54
N ASN A 176 -19.78 27.26 -2.69
CA ASN A 176 -18.69 27.57 -3.64
C ASN A 176 -17.56 28.36 -2.98
N ASN A 177 -17.88 29.27 -2.04
CA ASN A 177 -16.86 30.01 -1.28
C ASN A 177 -15.95 29.08 -0.46
N HIS A 178 -16.47 28.00 0.13
CA HIS A 178 -15.65 27.03 0.86
C HIS A 178 -14.78 26.19 -0.09
N TRP A 179 -15.29 25.87 -1.27
CA TRP A 179 -14.51 25.21 -2.32
C TRP A 179 -13.37 26.12 -2.81
N ASP A 180 -13.66 27.37 -3.15
CA ASP A 180 -12.66 28.33 -3.63
C ASP A 180 -11.58 28.57 -2.57
N LEU A 181 -11.96 28.68 -1.29
CA LEU A 181 -11.01 28.77 -0.19
C LEU A 181 -10.14 27.51 -0.06
N PHE A 182 -10.72 26.33 -0.26
CA PHE A 182 -9.98 25.06 -0.23
C PHE A 182 -8.95 25.00 -1.37
N CYS A 183 -9.37 25.32 -2.60
CA CYS A 183 -8.46 25.39 -3.75
C CYS A 183 -7.33 26.40 -3.51
N ALA A 184 -7.64 27.59 -2.98
CA ALA A 184 -6.63 28.58 -2.63
C ALA A 184 -5.60 28.05 -1.61
N THR A 185 -6.04 27.28 -0.60
CA THR A 185 -5.12 26.62 0.34
C THR A 185 -4.23 25.61 -0.37
N VAL A 186 -4.80 24.75 -1.23
CA VAL A 186 -4.05 23.75 -2.03
C VAL A 186 -2.99 24.41 -2.89
N ASP A 187 -3.35 25.48 -3.59
CA ASP A 187 -2.45 26.24 -4.46
C ASP A 187 -1.34 26.92 -3.66
N SER A 188 -1.67 27.53 -2.51
CA SER A 188 -0.70 28.22 -1.66
C SER A 188 0.41 27.29 -1.13
N LEU A 189 0.10 26.00 -1.01
CA LEU A 189 1.03 24.97 -0.56
C LEU A 189 1.82 24.36 -1.72
N CYS A 190 1.54 24.75 -2.96
CA CYS A 190 2.13 24.17 -4.17
C CYS A 190 1.96 22.64 -4.17
N PHE A 191 0.77 22.14 -3.82
CA PHE A 191 0.49 20.72 -3.61
C PHE A 191 0.99 19.83 -4.76
N PHE A 192 0.76 20.23 -6.01
CA PHE A 192 1.14 19.44 -7.20
C PHE A 192 2.66 19.38 -7.44
N ASP A 193 3.44 20.27 -6.82
CA ASP A 193 4.90 20.30 -6.89
C ASP A 193 5.57 19.63 -5.68
N MET A 194 4.77 19.17 -4.71
CA MET A 194 5.30 18.51 -3.52
C MET A 194 5.97 17.18 -3.86
N GLN A 195 6.92 16.78 -3.01
CA GLN A 195 7.45 15.43 -3.09
C GLN A 195 6.38 14.42 -2.62
N PRO A 196 6.06 13.39 -3.43
CA PRO A 196 5.00 12.44 -3.11
C PRO A 196 5.17 11.73 -1.77
N ILE A 197 6.41 11.53 -1.33
CA ILE A 197 6.72 10.94 -0.03
C ILE A 197 7.79 11.77 0.68
N GLU A 198 7.76 11.67 2.01
CA GLU A 198 8.78 12.30 2.85
C GLU A 198 10.14 11.65 2.66
N LYS A 199 11.18 12.49 2.63
CA LYS A 199 12.58 12.06 2.53
C LYS A 199 13.08 11.85 3.95
N SER A 200 13.37 10.59 4.31
CA SER A 200 13.91 10.14 5.61
C SER A 200 12.98 10.27 6.85
N ASP A 201 12.22 9.20 7.10
CA ASP A 201 11.51 8.98 8.38
C ASP A 201 12.47 8.31 9.39
N ILE A 202 13.10 9.06 10.29
CA ILE A 202 13.92 8.47 11.38
C ILE A 202 13.14 8.43 12.71
N LEU A 203 12.07 9.22 12.85
CA LEU A 203 11.25 9.28 14.06
C LEU A 203 9.76 9.19 13.69
N VAL A 204 9.13 8.10 14.11
CA VAL A 204 7.69 7.87 14.09
C VAL A 204 7.20 7.90 15.54
N MET A 205 6.52 8.97 15.92
CA MET A 205 5.90 9.23 17.22
C MET A 205 4.54 8.54 17.38
N ASP A 206 3.64 8.61 16.39
CA ASP A 206 2.23 8.13 16.53
C ASP A 206 1.78 7.08 15.50
N GLY A 207 2.57 6.88 14.43
CA GLY A 207 2.29 5.90 13.38
C GLY A 207 1.04 6.20 12.56
N SER A 208 0.53 7.43 12.60
CA SER A 208 -0.53 7.90 11.72
C SER A 208 0.02 8.18 10.33
N ILE A 209 -0.68 7.69 9.32
CA ILE A 209 -0.38 7.88 7.91
C ILE A 209 -1.47 8.75 7.33
N TRP A 210 -1.05 9.88 6.78
CA TRP A 210 -1.91 10.85 6.11
C TRP A 210 -1.55 10.81 4.63
N ILE A 211 -2.55 10.57 3.79
CA ILE A 211 -2.39 10.61 2.34
C ILE A 211 -3.37 11.63 1.80
N LEU A 212 -2.87 12.66 1.15
CA LEU A 212 -3.68 13.60 0.39
C LEU A 212 -3.44 13.34 -1.09
N GLU A 213 -4.49 13.00 -1.82
CA GLU A 213 -4.44 12.90 -3.27
C GLU A 213 -5.43 13.86 -3.90
N GLY A 214 -5.08 14.36 -5.08
CA GLY A 214 -5.87 15.32 -5.82
C GLY A 214 -5.81 15.02 -7.30
N LYS A 215 -6.93 15.21 -7.98
CA LYS A 215 -7.01 15.28 -9.43
C LYS A 215 -7.68 16.60 -9.78
N ILE A 216 -6.99 17.43 -10.56
CA ILE A 216 -7.56 18.62 -11.18
C ILE A 216 -7.39 18.47 -12.68
N ASN A 217 -8.50 18.55 -13.43
CA ASN A 217 -8.53 18.16 -14.83
C ASN A 217 -7.92 16.75 -15.03
N ASP A 218 -6.87 16.61 -15.86
CA ASP A 218 -6.13 15.36 -16.08
C ASP A 218 -4.85 15.24 -15.26
N THR A 219 -4.58 16.18 -14.35
CA THR A 219 -3.38 16.16 -13.51
C THR A 219 -3.69 15.50 -12.18
N TYR A 220 -3.06 14.36 -11.92
CA TYR A 220 -3.14 13.63 -10.67
C TYR A 220 -1.87 13.80 -9.84
N HIS A 221 -2.02 14.00 -8.54
CA HIS A 221 -0.91 14.00 -7.60
C HIS A 221 -1.31 13.40 -6.26
N MET A 222 -0.35 12.84 -5.54
CA MET A 222 -0.55 12.28 -4.20
C MET A 222 0.66 12.57 -3.33
N VAL A 223 0.37 12.92 -2.08
CA VAL A 223 1.34 13.19 -1.03
C VAL A 223 1.05 12.30 0.18
N HIS A 224 2.02 11.48 0.57
CA HIS A 224 2.00 10.61 1.73
C HIS A 224 2.95 11.16 2.81
N ARG A 225 2.42 11.36 4.02
CA ARG A 225 3.15 11.80 5.21
C ARG A 225 2.86 10.87 6.38
N VAL A 226 3.89 10.56 7.14
CA VAL A 226 3.72 10.04 8.50
C VAL A 226 3.52 11.25 9.41
N GLU A 227 2.57 11.20 10.34
CA GLU A 227 2.26 12.32 11.25
C GLU A 227 1.86 13.62 10.54
N GLY A 228 1.03 13.50 9.50
CA GLY A 228 0.70 14.59 8.58
C GLY A 228 0.15 15.86 9.26
N LYS A 229 -0.42 15.77 10.47
CA LYS A 229 -0.98 16.91 11.22
C LYS A 229 0.00 18.08 11.37
N HIS A 230 1.29 17.79 11.57
CA HIS A 230 2.33 18.79 11.79
C HIS A 230 3.23 19.00 10.55
N LYS A 231 2.78 18.49 9.39
CA LYS A 231 3.50 18.56 8.12
C LYS A 231 2.81 19.52 7.15
N ASP A 232 3.41 19.66 5.98
CA ASP A 232 2.96 20.47 4.86
C ASP A 232 1.49 20.25 4.47
N ILE A 233 0.99 19.00 4.47
CA ILE A 233 -0.41 18.71 4.12
C ILE A 233 -1.40 18.87 5.28
N GLY A 234 -0.91 19.07 6.51
CA GLY A 234 -1.73 19.04 7.73
C GLY A 234 -2.86 20.07 7.72
N LEU A 235 -2.57 21.30 7.25
CA LEU A 235 -3.55 22.38 7.16
C LEU A 235 -4.74 22.02 6.26
N ILE A 236 -4.48 21.49 5.05
CA ILE A 236 -5.53 21.11 4.09
C ILE A 236 -6.38 19.98 4.66
N CYS A 237 -5.74 18.95 5.23
CA CYS A 237 -6.43 17.81 5.79
C CYS A 237 -7.32 18.21 6.98
N LEU A 238 -6.85 19.12 7.84
CA LEU A 238 -7.65 19.67 8.95
C LEU A 238 -8.80 20.55 8.45
N GLN A 239 -8.61 21.29 7.35
CA GLN A 239 -9.67 22.07 6.73
C GLN A 239 -10.81 21.18 6.22
N LEU A 240 -10.49 20.04 5.58
CA LEU A 240 -11.50 19.05 5.15
C LEU A 240 -12.29 18.48 6.32
N VAL A 241 -11.61 18.19 7.43
CA VAL A 241 -12.25 17.70 8.66
C VAL A 241 -13.16 18.79 9.24
N GLY A 242 -12.73 20.05 9.22
CA GLY A 242 -13.52 21.19 9.62
C GLY A 242 -14.83 21.32 8.84
N TYR A 243 -14.79 21.15 7.51
CA TYR A 243 -16.00 21.19 6.67
C TYR A 243 -16.99 20.09 7.00
N PHE A 244 -16.50 18.91 7.39
CA PHE A 244 -17.38 17.81 7.77
C PHE A 244 -17.91 17.96 9.21
N ASN A 245 -17.11 18.45 10.16
CA ASN A 245 -17.52 18.63 11.56
C ASN A 245 -18.66 19.66 11.73
N ILE A 246 -18.87 20.53 10.75
CA ILE A 246 -20.06 21.42 10.69
C ILE A 246 -21.38 20.60 10.58
N GLY A 247 -21.30 19.30 10.27
CA GLY A 247 -22.42 18.41 9.93
C GLY A 247 -22.73 17.22 10.84
N ASN A 248 -22.25 17.14 12.10
CA ASN A 248 -22.68 16.22 13.19
C ASN A 248 -21.72 15.10 13.68
N ILE A 249 -20.45 15.02 13.27
CA ILE A 249 -19.48 14.05 13.85
C ILE A 249 -18.21 14.79 14.29
N GLU A 250 -17.87 14.75 15.59
CA GLU A 250 -16.59 15.30 16.08
C GLU A 250 -15.46 14.28 15.88
N PHE A 251 -14.61 14.52 14.87
CA PHE A 251 -13.33 13.81 14.78
C PHE A 251 -12.29 14.48 15.69
N LYS A 252 -11.81 13.75 16.70
CA LYS A 252 -10.61 14.14 17.47
C LYS A 252 -9.38 13.56 16.78
N LEU A 253 -8.72 14.40 15.98
CA LEU A 253 -7.41 14.13 15.36
C LEU A 253 -6.26 14.47 16.31
#